data_AF-A0A2E7UTZ0-F1
#
_entry.id   AF-A0A2E7UTZ0-F1
#
_cell.length_a   1.000
_cell.length_b   1.000
_cell.length_c   1.000
_cell.angle_alpha   90.00
_cell.angle_beta   90.00
_cell.angle_gamma   90.00
#
_symmetry.space_group_name_H-M   'P 1'
#
loop_
_entity.id
_entity.type
_entity.pdbx_description
1 polymer ?
#
loop_
_entity_poly.entity_id
_entity_poly.type
_entity_poly.pdbx_seq_one_letter_code
_entity_poly.pdbx_strand_id
1 'polypeptide(L)'
;MPELRFAVGATVLCNFGPSGWKLGRIIALHYREPEWPAGQVVPYQVLLEADQKLIYVPRDDPRYCREATPEDRRIARRPDALAALPPDPDAAGDLPAPAAPQMRARTGLDCSSAEAAPGSPGYRSGQCECCGPCPQHWSAAELYSEHYRCAARNGIPVTQCGFDLGTLQVGDTVHHPPGATSGSGEGFLQSPMLVRLPPGLRFSDDGGLTGTVQFDPHRSDTYAVEFVAVSTARWDDPAVGIVRMEIAFVVEGNTAPAEFDRAAFEETQQEARTTAERLLHDISDTWALWERQALSNRRTCDQILAALDRLRSLLEQHPRLDGGQWWLWLGGFHMNVHKLLENTLFECELYLGHALTFSDPNVRRMAEQNLAGCYSKRRLEAARFLWIDGMQQMIDGEWVTAADTFHRAADLQDGWGWAVNYGDIWMGEAAARLVHGATLAVRSGGQDAEALPWISASVQLLEKAVQRSSEAGVFGPGGHPWVAELTTALRAYRDLVSQSADLTDWLEAFQQRTVYWCAQVLSGTTPFPPKPRPRLESAADLIARLPGHNP
;
A
#
# COMPACT_ATOMS: atom_id res chain seq x y z
N MET A 1 6.11 -41.10 -9.82
CA MET A 1 5.58 -40.12 -8.83
C MET A 1 4.99 -38.94 -9.61
N PRO A 2 4.00 -38.21 -9.08
CA PRO A 2 3.49 -37.01 -9.75
C PRO A 2 4.62 -35.98 -9.93
N GLU A 3 4.57 -35.26 -11.03
CA GLU A 3 5.49 -34.16 -11.34
C GLU A 3 5.26 -33.01 -10.34
N LEU A 4 6.33 -32.52 -9.73
CA LEU A 4 6.30 -31.45 -8.73
C LEU A 4 6.50 -30.09 -9.42
N ARG A 5 5.81 -29.05 -8.93
CA ARG A 5 5.87 -27.68 -9.50
C ARG A 5 7.26 -27.04 -9.43
N PHE A 6 8.08 -27.39 -8.43
CA PHE A 6 9.36 -26.74 -8.18
C PHE A 6 10.54 -27.71 -8.29
N ALA A 7 11.63 -27.25 -8.90
CA ALA A 7 12.90 -27.97 -8.96
C ALA A 7 13.79 -27.65 -7.74
N VAL A 8 14.80 -28.49 -7.50
CA VAL A 8 15.88 -28.16 -6.56
C VAL A 8 16.56 -26.86 -6.99
N GLY A 9 16.79 -25.98 -6.02
CA GLY A 9 17.33 -24.63 -6.23
C GLY A 9 16.26 -23.55 -6.39
N ALA A 10 14.98 -23.90 -6.62
CA ALA A 10 13.92 -22.91 -6.75
C ALA A 10 13.72 -22.11 -5.46
N THR A 11 13.59 -20.79 -5.58
CA THR A 11 13.27 -19.88 -4.48
C THR A 11 11.76 -19.82 -4.28
N VAL A 12 11.31 -20.16 -3.08
CA VAL A 12 9.90 -20.30 -2.74
C VAL A 12 9.56 -19.59 -1.44
N LEU A 13 8.28 -19.27 -1.26
CA LEU A 13 7.71 -18.93 0.03
C LEU A 13 6.96 -20.12 0.62
N CYS A 14 7.19 -20.38 1.90
CA CYS A 14 6.53 -21.43 2.68
C CYS A 14 5.58 -20.83 3.72
N ASN A 15 4.38 -21.39 3.83
CA ASN A 15 3.35 -20.91 4.74
C ASN A 15 3.50 -21.49 6.16
N PHE A 16 3.64 -20.63 7.16
CA PHE A 16 3.71 -20.99 8.59
C PHE A 16 2.43 -20.61 9.36
N GLY A 17 1.30 -20.46 8.66
CA GLY A 17 0.01 -20.13 9.27
C GLY A 17 0.04 -18.73 9.91
N PRO A 18 -0.23 -18.58 11.23
CA PRO A 18 -0.20 -17.29 11.92
C PRO A 18 1.15 -16.57 11.84
N SER A 19 2.25 -17.34 11.73
CA SER A 19 3.58 -16.76 11.52
C SER A 19 3.83 -16.38 10.06
N GLY A 20 2.84 -16.43 9.17
CA GLY A 20 2.88 -15.96 7.78
C GLY A 20 3.86 -16.71 6.87
N TRP A 21 4.18 -16.11 5.72
CA TRP A 21 5.07 -16.70 4.72
C TRP A 21 6.55 -16.44 5.02
N LYS A 22 7.42 -17.43 4.79
CA LYS A 22 8.89 -17.31 4.94
C LYS A 22 9.61 -17.75 3.67
N LEU A 23 10.66 -17.02 3.31
CA LEU A 23 11.47 -17.28 2.12
C LEU A 23 12.41 -18.45 2.35
N GLY A 24 12.54 -19.31 1.34
CA GLY A 24 13.44 -20.43 1.36
C GLY A 24 13.77 -20.96 -0.03
N ARG A 25 14.63 -21.97 -0.06
CA ARG A 25 15.12 -22.62 -1.28
C ARG A 25 14.85 -24.11 -1.23
N ILE A 26 14.29 -24.67 -2.29
CA ILE A 26 14.09 -26.13 -2.39
C ILE A 26 15.48 -26.79 -2.46
N ILE A 27 15.77 -27.73 -1.55
CA ILE A 27 17.06 -28.45 -1.54
C ILE A 27 16.93 -29.94 -1.87
N ALA A 28 15.73 -30.52 -1.70
CA ALA A 28 15.46 -31.90 -2.08
C ALA A 28 14.00 -32.09 -2.48
N LEU A 29 13.76 -33.03 -3.38
CA LEU A 29 12.43 -33.47 -3.80
C LEU A 29 12.12 -34.86 -3.21
N HIS A 30 10.84 -35.16 -3.01
CA HIS A 30 10.39 -36.45 -2.46
C HIS A 30 11.10 -36.82 -1.15
N TYR A 31 11.29 -35.82 -0.29
CA TYR A 31 12.03 -35.93 0.96
C TYR A 31 11.36 -36.90 1.96
N ARG A 32 12.18 -37.54 2.79
CA ARG A 32 11.72 -38.36 3.91
C ARG A 32 12.68 -38.29 5.09
N GLU A 33 12.13 -38.31 6.30
CA GLU A 33 12.93 -38.52 7.51
C GLU A 33 13.24 -40.02 7.72
N PRO A 34 14.38 -40.36 8.35
CA PRO A 34 14.74 -41.74 8.65
C PRO A 34 13.67 -42.51 9.42
N GLU A 35 13.05 -41.88 10.41
CA GLU A 35 12.05 -42.44 11.32
C GLU A 35 10.63 -42.50 10.75
N TRP A 36 10.39 -41.94 9.57
CA TRP A 36 9.06 -42.00 8.97
C TRP A 36 8.70 -43.41 8.48
N PRO A 37 7.41 -43.80 8.59
CA PRO A 37 6.89 -45.04 8.00
C PRO A 37 7.35 -45.25 6.56
N ALA A 38 7.57 -46.52 6.21
CA ALA A 38 7.94 -46.89 4.85
C ALA A 38 6.91 -46.36 3.83
N GLY A 39 7.38 -45.66 2.80
CA GLY A 39 6.55 -45.04 1.77
C GLY A 39 6.03 -43.64 2.11
N GLN A 40 6.22 -43.14 3.34
CA GLN A 40 5.90 -41.76 3.67
C GLN A 40 7.00 -40.83 3.13
N VAL A 41 6.61 -39.95 2.21
CA VAL A 41 7.44 -38.91 1.60
C VAL A 41 6.65 -37.61 1.53
N VAL A 42 7.36 -36.50 1.56
CA VAL A 42 6.82 -35.16 1.32
C VAL A 42 7.44 -34.58 0.05
N PRO A 43 6.75 -33.68 -0.67
CA PRO A 43 7.21 -33.18 -1.96
C PRO A 43 8.56 -32.46 -1.87
N TYR A 44 8.78 -31.64 -0.85
CA TYR A 44 9.93 -30.74 -0.78
C TYR A 44 10.58 -30.72 0.60
N GLN A 45 11.91 -30.69 0.61
CA GLN A 45 12.71 -30.15 1.72
C GLN A 45 13.18 -28.75 1.35
N VAL A 46 13.05 -27.81 2.27
CA VAL A 46 13.33 -26.38 2.04
C VAL A 46 14.31 -25.85 3.08
N LEU A 47 15.33 -25.13 2.62
CA LEU A 47 16.24 -24.36 3.47
C LEU A 47 15.71 -22.93 3.58
N LEU A 48 15.35 -22.49 4.78
CA LEU A 48 14.88 -21.12 5.02
C LEU A 48 16.05 -20.11 4.88
N GLU A 49 15.83 -19.00 4.18
CA GLU A 49 16.89 -18.00 3.98
C GLU A 49 17.29 -17.30 5.29
N ALA A 50 16.32 -16.98 6.15
CA ALA A 50 16.54 -16.12 7.31
C ALA A 50 17.37 -16.76 8.43
N ASP A 51 17.13 -18.04 8.75
CA ASP A 51 17.78 -18.74 9.87
C ASP A 51 18.46 -20.04 9.46
N GLN A 52 18.55 -20.31 8.15
CA GLN A 52 19.20 -21.49 7.58
C GLN A 52 18.64 -22.82 8.13
N LYS A 53 17.40 -22.82 8.64
CA LYS A 53 16.74 -24.04 9.13
C LYS A 53 16.14 -24.83 7.99
N LEU A 54 16.23 -26.16 8.10
CA LEU A 54 15.55 -27.09 7.22
C LEU A 54 14.12 -27.32 7.68
N ILE A 55 13.19 -27.22 6.74
CA ILE A 55 11.79 -27.59 6.92
C ILE A 55 11.38 -28.53 5.79
N TYR A 56 10.17 -29.07 5.90
CA TYR A 56 9.53 -29.76 4.78
C TYR A 56 8.15 -29.19 4.49
N VAL A 57 7.74 -29.26 3.23
CA VAL A 57 6.42 -28.82 2.78
C VAL A 57 5.52 -30.05 2.69
N PRO A 58 4.37 -30.10 3.38
CA PRO A 58 3.57 -31.32 3.49
C PRO A 58 2.86 -31.72 2.20
N ARG A 59 2.54 -30.76 1.31
CA ARG A 59 1.84 -30.98 0.05
C ARG A 59 2.30 -30.00 -1.02
N ASP A 60 2.36 -30.47 -2.27
CA ASP A 60 2.67 -29.59 -3.39
C ASP A 60 1.41 -28.83 -3.79
N ASP A 61 1.10 -27.81 -3.00
CA ASP A 61 -0.10 -27.02 -3.14
C ASP A 61 0.22 -25.55 -2.82
N PRO A 62 -0.29 -24.59 -3.61
CA PRO A 62 -0.05 -23.16 -3.42
C PRO A 62 -0.35 -22.65 -2.01
N ARG A 63 -1.21 -23.33 -1.23
CA ARG A 63 -1.52 -22.98 0.16
C ARG A 63 -0.36 -23.24 1.13
N TYR A 64 0.54 -24.15 0.79
CA TYR A 64 1.71 -24.47 1.62
C TYR A 64 3.00 -23.87 1.06
N CYS A 65 3.13 -23.82 -0.27
CA CYS A 65 4.32 -23.33 -0.93
C CYS A 65 4.00 -22.69 -2.28
N ARG A 66 4.53 -21.49 -2.53
CA ARG A 66 4.39 -20.73 -3.78
C ARG A 66 5.72 -20.16 -4.24
N GLU A 67 5.78 -19.80 -5.51
CA GLU A 67 6.93 -19.05 -6.06
C GLU A 67 7.08 -17.72 -5.33
N ALA A 68 8.33 -17.34 -5.04
CA ALA A 68 8.65 -16.05 -4.44
C ALA A 68 8.75 -14.99 -5.54
N THR A 69 7.86 -13.99 -5.47
CA THR A 69 7.90 -12.84 -6.38
C THR A 69 9.15 -11.98 -6.11
N PRO A 70 9.55 -11.09 -7.06
CA PRO A 70 10.62 -10.14 -6.80
C PRO A 70 10.38 -9.28 -5.55
N GLU A 71 9.11 -8.98 -5.24
CA GLU A 71 8.73 -8.21 -4.06
C GLU A 71 8.93 -9.00 -2.77
N ASP A 72 8.52 -10.27 -2.74
CA ASP A 72 8.76 -11.17 -1.60
C ASP A 72 10.26 -11.26 -1.27
N ARG A 73 11.11 -11.33 -2.30
CA ARG A 73 12.57 -11.35 -2.14
C ARG A 73 13.10 -10.05 -1.54
N ARG A 74 12.59 -8.88 -1.96
CA ARG A 74 13.00 -7.59 -1.38
C ARG A 74 12.61 -7.48 0.09
N ILE A 75 11.36 -7.82 0.43
CA ILE A 75 10.86 -7.78 1.82
C ILE A 75 11.72 -8.67 2.73
N ALA A 76 12.11 -9.85 2.24
CA ALA A 76 12.95 -10.77 3.00
C ALA A 76 14.40 -10.30 3.15
N ARG A 77 14.97 -9.62 2.13
CA ARG A 77 16.42 -9.33 2.04
C ARG A 77 16.84 -7.94 2.47
N ARG A 78 15.93 -6.97 2.57
CA ARG A 78 16.24 -5.62 3.10
C ARG A 78 15.24 -5.17 4.15
N PRO A 79 15.64 -4.29 5.09
CA PRO A 79 14.78 -3.84 6.17
C PRO A 79 13.60 -2.98 5.67
N ASP A 80 13.77 -2.20 4.61
CA ASP A 80 12.70 -1.35 4.08
C ASP A 80 13.01 -0.86 2.65
N ALA A 81 12.06 -0.13 2.06
CA ALA A 81 12.11 0.33 0.68
C ALA A 81 13.23 1.32 0.35
N LEU A 82 13.75 2.05 1.33
CA LEU A 82 14.82 3.05 1.17
C LEU A 82 16.21 2.46 1.45
N ALA A 83 16.27 1.30 2.10
CA ALA A 83 17.52 0.58 2.30
C ALA A 83 18.09 0.05 0.97
N ALA A 84 19.42 -0.03 0.89
CA ALA A 84 20.09 -0.59 -0.27
C ALA A 84 19.65 -2.05 -0.49
N LEU A 85 19.41 -2.42 -1.74
CA LEU A 85 19.17 -3.81 -2.11
C LEU A 85 20.51 -4.56 -2.12
N PRO A 86 20.66 -5.64 -1.33
CA PRO A 86 21.84 -6.48 -1.44
C PRO A 86 21.96 -7.04 -2.88
N PRO A 87 23.19 -7.26 -3.39
CA PRO A 87 23.38 -7.90 -4.69
C PRO A 87 22.70 -9.27 -4.70
N ASP A 88 21.93 -9.55 -5.76
CA ASP A 88 21.19 -10.81 -5.88
C ASP A 88 22.15 -11.94 -6.31
N PRO A 89 22.40 -12.96 -5.46
CA PRO A 89 23.25 -14.09 -5.83
C PRO A 89 22.66 -14.92 -6.98
N ASP A 90 21.35 -14.84 -7.22
CA ASP A 90 20.65 -15.60 -8.27
C ASP A 90 20.52 -14.81 -9.59
N ALA A 91 20.99 -13.55 -9.66
CA ALA A 91 20.93 -12.72 -10.87
C ALA A 91 21.99 -13.08 -11.93
N ALA A 92 22.72 -14.18 -11.77
CA ALA A 92 23.72 -14.68 -12.72
C ALA A 92 23.14 -15.28 -14.02
N GLY A 93 21.85 -15.08 -14.30
CA GLY A 93 21.23 -15.48 -15.58
C GLY A 93 20.48 -14.32 -16.19
N ASP A 94 21.00 -13.80 -17.31
CA ASP A 94 20.40 -12.98 -18.39
C ASP A 94 19.02 -12.33 -18.15
N LEU A 95 18.79 -11.75 -16.99
CA LEU A 95 17.76 -10.72 -16.84
C LEU A 95 18.42 -9.43 -17.30
N PRO A 96 17.83 -8.73 -18.30
CA PRO A 96 18.33 -7.41 -18.65
C PRO A 96 18.41 -6.60 -17.36
N ALA A 97 19.57 -5.98 -17.12
CA ALA A 97 19.74 -5.01 -16.05
C ALA A 97 18.46 -4.17 -16.01
N PRO A 98 17.80 -3.99 -14.85
CA PRO A 98 16.55 -3.24 -14.79
C PRO A 98 16.81 -1.96 -15.55
N ALA A 99 16.08 -1.76 -16.65
CA ALA A 99 16.27 -0.61 -17.51
C ALA A 99 16.35 0.59 -16.57
N ALA A 100 17.48 1.31 -16.60
CA ALA A 100 17.65 2.51 -15.81
C ALA A 100 16.33 3.25 -15.93
N PRO A 101 15.62 3.52 -14.81
CA PRO A 101 14.25 4.01 -14.87
C PRO A 101 14.30 5.14 -15.87
N GLN A 102 13.59 4.98 -17.00
CA GLN A 102 13.42 6.09 -17.92
C GLN A 102 13.00 7.22 -17.01
N MET A 103 13.80 8.28 -16.94
CA MET A 103 13.53 9.46 -16.13
C MET A 103 12.19 10.00 -16.64
N ARG A 104 11.09 9.40 -16.18
CA ARG A 104 9.78 9.99 -16.20
C ARG A 104 10.02 11.26 -15.43
N ALA A 105 9.84 12.38 -16.09
CA ALA A 105 9.93 13.67 -15.43
C ALA A 105 9.07 13.58 -14.15
N ARG A 106 9.50 14.26 -13.07
CA ARG A 106 8.88 14.25 -11.74
C ARG A 106 7.48 14.91 -11.75
N THR A 107 6.63 14.55 -12.70
CA THR A 107 5.56 15.38 -13.28
C THR A 107 4.30 15.50 -12.43
N GLY A 108 4.39 15.27 -11.12
CA GLY A 108 3.25 15.43 -10.24
C GLY A 108 3.58 15.63 -8.77
N LEU A 109 4.87 15.65 -8.40
CA LEU A 109 5.26 15.94 -7.03
C LEU A 109 5.32 17.45 -6.84
N ASP A 110 4.62 17.94 -5.84
CA ASP A 110 4.57 19.35 -5.47
C ASP A 110 4.27 19.51 -3.99
N CYS A 111 5.08 20.32 -3.30
CA CYS A 111 4.88 20.73 -1.92
C CYS A 111 4.57 22.23 -1.79
N SER A 112 4.48 22.97 -2.91
CA SER A 112 4.22 24.42 -2.93
C SER A 112 2.75 24.78 -2.76
N SER A 113 1.82 23.88 -3.13
CA SER A 113 0.41 24.05 -2.86
C SER A 113 0.12 23.88 -1.37
N ALA A 114 -0.40 24.94 -0.73
CA ALA A 114 -0.71 24.99 0.70
C ALA A 114 -1.61 23.83 1.14
N GLU A 115 -1.04 22.97 1.99
CA GLU A 115 -1.66 22.02 2.90
C GLU A 115 -2.70 21.02 2.36
N ALA A 116 -2.73 19.87 3.02
CA ALA A 116 -3.83 18.91 2.97
C ALA A 116 -5.11 19.52 3.58
N ALA A 117 -5.70 20.52 2.91
CA ALA A 117 -7.00 21.05 3.28
C ALA A 117 -7.99 19.89 3.43
N PRO A 118 -8.94 19.94 4.40
CA PRO A 118 -9.97 18.93 4.52
C PRO A 118 -10.66 18.69 3.17
N GLY A 119 -10.54 17.48 2.63
CA GLY A 119 -11.07 17.12 1.30
C GLY A 119 -10.06 17.17 0.14
N SER A 120 -8.78 17.47 0.38
CA SER A 120 -7.72 17.31 -0.63
C SER A 120 -7.72 15.88 -1.20
N PRO A 121 -7.59 15.71 -2.54
CA PRO A 121 -7.60 14.39 -3.16
C PRO A 121 -6.41 13.53 -2.69
N GLY A 122 -5.29 14.13 -2.29
CA GLY A 122 -4.10 13.38 -1.84
C GLY A 122 -3.66 12.35 -2.89
N TYR A 123 -3.45 11.10 -2.49
CA TYR A 123 -3.11 9.99 -3.41
C TYR A 123 -4.20 9.69 -4.45
N ARG A 124 -5.44 10.17 -4.24
CA ARG A 124 -6.60 9.82 -5.06
C ARG A 124 -6.58 10.49 -6.44
N SER A 125 -5.70 11.47 -6.65
CA SER A 125 -5.46 12.04 -7.98
C SER A 125 -4.78 11.03 -8.94
N GLY A 126 -4.36 9.86 -8.42
CA GLY A 126 -3.57 8.87 -9.16
C GLY A 126 -2.27 9.45 -9.72
N GLN A 127 -1.84 10.60 -9.20
CA GLN A 127 -0.53 11.16 -9.48
C GLN A 127 0.52 10.39 -8.68
N CYS A 128 1.77 10.46 -9.13
CA CYS A 128 2.92 9.98 -8.38
C CYS A 128 2.84 8.51 -7.97
N GLU A 129 2.20 7.67 -8.80
CA GLU A 129 2.04 6.23 -8.56
C GLU A 129 1.28 5.94 -7.23
N CYS A 130 0.22 6.71 -6.98
CA CYS A 130 -0.65 6.62 -5.79
C CYS A 130 0.04 6.98 -4.46
N CYS A 131 1.06 7.82 -4.51
CA CYS A 131 1.64 8.47 -3.34
C CYS A 131 0.96 9.83 -3.10
N GLY A 132 1.12 10.39 -1.90
CA GLY A 132 0.80 11.80 -1.66
C GLY A 132 1.60 12.71 -2.61
N PRO A 133 1.03 13.82 -3.09
CA PRO A 133 1.73 14.69 -4.05
C PRO A 133 2.93 15.42 -3.42
N CYS A 134 2.94 15.60 -2.10
CA CYS A 134 4.05 16.23 -1.39
C CYS A 134 4.87 15.19 -0.60
N PRO A 135 6.15 14.94 -0.95
CA PRO A 135 6.99 14.00 -0.22
C PRO A 135 7.18 14.33 1.27
N GLN A 136 7.10 15.60 1.65
CA GLN A 136 7.17 16.05 3.06
C GLN A 136 5.97 15.57 3.90
N HIS A 137 4.89 15.15 3.25
CA HIS A 137 3.70 14.60 3.92
C HIS A 137 3.58 13.08 3.78
N TRP A 138 4.59 12.41 3.19
CA TRP A 138 4.56 10.96 3.08
C TRP A 138 4.59 10.30 4.45
N SER A 139 3.70 9.33 4.61
CA SER A 139 3.61 8.48 5.78
C SER A 139 4.76 7.46 5.84
N ALA A 140 4.91 6.80 6.99
CA ALA A 140 5.83 5.67 7.14
C ALA A 140 5.57 4.55 6.13
N ALA A 141 4.31 4.31 5.75
CA ALA A 141 3.98 3.33 4.72
C ALA A 141 4.56 3.73 3.35
N GLU A 142 4.43 5.01 2.97
CA GLU A 142 4.92 5.50 1.68
C GLU A 142 6.45 5.55 1.60
N LEU A 143 7.10 5.84 2.73
CA LEU A 143 8.55 5.88 2.85
C LEU A 143 9.15 4.47 2.91
N TYR A 144 8.65 3.60 3.79
CA TYR A 144 9.33 2.35 4.14
C TYR A 144 8.79 1.09 3.48
N SER A 145 7.55 1.06 3.00
CA SER A 145 6.95 -0.20 2.49
C SER A 145 7.46 -0.58 1.10
N GLU A 146 7.77 -1.86 0.92
CA GLU A 146 8.08 -2.48 -0.38
C GLU A 146 6.93 -2.47 -1.37
N HIS A 147 5.70 -2.35 -0.88
CA HIS A 147 4.51 -2.26 -1.73
C HIS A 147 4.30 -0.86 -2.30
N TYR A 148 4.69 0.17 -1.55
CA TYR A 148 4.53 1.58 -1.91
C TYR A 148 5.70 2.11 -2.73
N ARG A 149 6.93 1.94 -2.25
CA ARG A 149 8.18 2.34 -2.94
C ARG A 149 8.10 3.73 -3.58
N CYS A 150 7.50 4.69 -2.88
CA CYS A 150 7.15 5.99 -3.47
C CYS A 150 8.37 6.72 -4.03
N ALA A 151 9.51 6.69 -3.33
CA ALA A 151 10.77 7.25 -3.80
C ALA A 151 11.21 6.65 -5.15
N ALA A 152 11.31 5.32 -5.23
CA ALA A 152 11.77 4.62 -6.42
C ALA A 152 10.80 4.78 -7.61
N ARG A 153 9.48 4.70 -7.34
CA ARG A 153 8.44 4.86 -8.37
C ARG A 153 8.38 6.27 -8.95
N ASN A 154 8.74 7.28 -8.16
CA ASN A 154 8.81 8.67 -8.60
C ASN A 154 10.21 9.11 -9.04
N GLY A 155 11.19 8.20 -9.11
CA GLY A 155 12.55 8.51 -9.52
C GLY A 155 13.27 9.50 -8.59
N ILE A 156 12.93 9.50 -7.29
CA ILE A 156 13.62 10.31 -6.28
C ILE A 156 14.87 9.55 -5.82
N PRO A 157 16.08 10.14 -5.94
CA PRO A 157 17.30 9.50 -5.44
C PRO A 157 17.25 9.40 -3.90
N VAL A 158 17.94 8.39 -3.37
CA VAL A 158 18.09 8.21 -1.92
C VAL A 158 19.56 8.34 -1.58
N THR A 159 19.90 9.38 -0.83
CA THR A 159 21.23 9.58 -0.26
C THR A 159 21.31 8.86 1.10
N GLN A 160 22.28 7.97 1.25
CA GLN A 160 22.49 7.21 2.48
C GLN A 160 23.61 7.82 3.32
N CYS A 161 23.37 7.97 4.62
CA CYS A 161 24.33 8.42 5.61
C CYS A 161 24.32 7.46 6.79
N GLY A 162 25.43 6.77 7.07
CA GLY A 162 25.52 5.78 8.14
C GLY A 162 26.55 6.17 9.20
N PHE A 163 26.22 5.96 10.48
CA PHE A 163 27.10 6.17 11.62
C PHE A 163 27.07 4.94 12.53
N ASP A 164 28.26 4.46 12.91
CA ASP A 164 28.41 3.46 13.95
C ASP A 164 29.02 4.15 15.18
N LEU A 165 28.29 4.19 16.29
CA LEU A 165 28.78 4.74 17.55
C LEU A 165 29.53 3.70 18.40
N GLY A 166 29.67 2.46 17.89
CA GLY A 166 30.36 1.37 18.55
C GLY A 166 29.57 0.77 19.70
N THR A 167 30.24 0.53 20.81
CA THR A 167 29.63 -0.01 22.04
C THR A 167 29.51 1.09 23.08
N LEU A 168 28.31 1.27 23.61
CA LEU A 168 27.97 2.20 24.69
C LEU A 168 27.53 1.41 25.93
N GLN A 169 27.78 1.96 27.11
CA GLN A 169 27.29 1.44 28.38
C GLN A 169 26.10 2.28 28.86
N VAL A 170 25.22 1.70 29.68
CA VAL A 170 24.24 2.49 30.43
C VAL A 170 24.99 3.50 31.32
N GLY A 171 24.62 4.77 31.20
CA GLY A 171 25.29 5.92 31.83
C GLY A 171 26.20 6.72 30.90
N ASP A 172 26.55 6.19 29.71
CA ASP A 172 27.37 6.92 28.75
C ASP A 172 26.61 8.11 28.14
N THR A 173 27.32 9.21 27.95
CA THR A 173 26.80 10.40 27.28
C THR A 173 27.13 10.39 25.80
N VAL A 174 26.10 10.49 24.98
CA VAL A 174 26.20 10.61 23.53
C VAL A 174 26.05 12.08 23.14
N HIS A 175 26.95 12.56 22.28
CA HIS A 175 26.85 13.87 21.66
C HIS A 175 27.28 13.79 20.20
N HIS A 176 26.33 13.48 19.32
CA HIS A 176 26.49 13.53 17.87
C HIS A 176 25.89 14.84 17.35
N PRO A 177 26.71 15.79 16.86
CA PRO A 177 26.22 17.10 16.46
C PRO A 177 25.38 17.04 15.16
N PRO A 178 24.42 17.97 15.01
CA PRO A 178 23.68 18.14 13.76
C PRO A 178 24.58 18.36 12.55
N GLY A 179 24.14 17.89 11.37
CA GLY A 179 24.78 18.27 10.10
C GLY A 179 26.23 17.80 9.91
N ALA A 180 26.76 16.90 10.74
CA ALA A 180 28.13 16.39 10.61
C ALA A 180 28.42 15.79 9.22
N THR A 181 27.37 15.42 8.46
CA THR A 181 27.50 14.58 7.25
C THR A 181 26.25 14.56 6.35
N SER A 182 25.14 15.21 6.71
CA SER A 182 23.86 15.10 6.00
C SER A 182 23.48 16.38 5.26
N GLY A 183 23.36 16.33 3.93
CA GLY A 183 23.03 17.48 3.07
C GLY A 183 21.63 18.09 3.22
N SER A 184 20.82 17.61 4.17
CA SER A 184 19.43 18.08 4.40
C SER A 184 19.28 19.12 5.51
N GLY A 185 20.13 19.09 6.55
CA GLY A 185 20.08 20.03 7.68
C GLY A 185 18.83 20.00 8.58
N GLU A 186 17.70 19.46 8.13
CA GLU A 186 16.41 19.40 8.84
C GLU A 186 15.48 18.31 8.25
N GLY A 187 14.30 18.10 8.87
CA GLY A 187 13.21 17.25 8.36
C GLY A 187 13.28 15.77 8.75
N PHE A 188 14.18 15.38 9.65
CA PHE A 188 14.33 13.98 10.06
C PHE A 188 13.24 13.46 11.01
N LEU A 189 12.41 14.33 11.58
CA LEU A 189 11.26 13.96 12.44
C LEU A 189 9.98 13.62 11.66
N GLN A 190 10.00 13.65 10.32
CA GLN A 190 8.83 13.31 9.50
C GLN A 190 8.32 11.88 9.76
N SER A 191 9.21 10.89 9.64
CA SER A 191 8.87 9.49 9.91
C SER A 191 10.08 8.66 10.38
N PRO A 192 10.73 9.06 11.47
CA PRO A 192 11.87 8.31 11.96
C PRO A 192 11.44 7.00 12.64
N MET A 193 12.37 6.05 12.74
CA MET A 193 12.19 4.79 13.43
C MET A 193 12.14 5.01 14.94
N LEU A 194 11.01 5.54 15.34
CA LEU A 194 10.60 5.80 16.70
C LEU A 194 10.65 4.51 17.51
N VAL A 195 10.92 4.65 18.82
CA VAL A 195 10.94 3.53 19.77
C VAL A 195 12.21 2.63 19.74
N ARG A 196 13.20 2.97 18.90
CA ARG A 196 14.47 2.24 18.85
C ARG A 196 15.61 2.82 19.69
N LEU A 197 15.56 4.10 20.06
CA LEU A 197 16.60 4.70 20.90
C LEU A 197 16.39 4.30 22.38
N PRO A 198 17.46 3.96 23.10
CA PRO A 198 17.43 3.80 24.55
C PRO A 198 16.81 5.04 25.24
N PRO A 199 16.14 4.87 26.40
CA PRO A 199 15.69 6.00 27.19
C PRO A 199 16.87 6.95 27.51
N GLY A 200 16.56 8.24 27.64
CA GLY A 200 17.56 9.29 27.89
C GLY A 200 18.30 9.82 26.66
N LEU A 201 18.26 9.14 25.51
CA LEU A 201 18.72 9.68 24.23
C LEU A 201 17.59 10.43 23.49
N ARG A 202 17.96 11.53 22.82
CA ARG A 202 17.04 12.43 22.10
C ARG A 202 17.47 12.64 20.66
N PHE A 203 16.52 12.30 19.77
CA PHE A 203 16.43 12.58 18.34
C PHE A 203 16.20 14.06 18.01
N SER A 204 17.03 14.81 17.28
CA SER A 204 16.65 16.14 16.79
C SER A 204 16.40 16.18 15.28
N ASP A 205 15.54 17.12 14.84
CA ASP A 205 15.09 17.23 13.44
C ASP A 205 16.20 17.56 12.45
N ASP A 206 17.29 18.14 12.94
CA ASP A 206 18.52 18.45 12.22
C ASP A 206 19.51 17.28 12.14
N GLY A 207 19.10 16.10 12.63
CA GLY A 207 19.88 14.86 12.61
C GLY A 207 20.84 14.70 13.78
N GLY A 208 20.78 15.57 14.80
CA GLY A 208 21.56 15.43 16.02
C GLY A 208 21.05 14.28 16.93
N LEU A 209 21.97 13.66 17.66
CA LEU A 209 21.67 12.66 18.69
C LEU A 209 22.41 13.03 19.98
N THR A 210 21.66 13.33 21.03
CA THR A 210 22.24 13.76 22.32
C THR A 210 21.56 13.10 23.51
N GLY A 211 22.27 12.99 24.63
CA GLY A 211 21.71 12.54 25.90
C GLY A 211 22.55 11.48 26.58
N THR A 212 21.99 10.83 27.59
CA THR A 212 22.65 9.78 28.35
C THR A 212 21.88 8.48 28.17
N VAL A 213 22.57 7.39 27.88
CA VAL A 213 21.95 6.07 27.74
C VAL A 213 21.42 5.64 29.11
N GLN A 214 20.11 5.42 29.23
CA GLN A 214 19.47 4.95 30.46
C GLN A 214 19.02 3.50 30.33
N PHE A 215 18.73 2.89 31.48
CA PHE A 215 18.18 1.54 31.57
C PHE A 215 16.87 1.43 30.77
N ASP A 216 16.79 0.42 29.91
CA ASP A 216 15.64 0.09 29.09
C ASP A 216 15.00 -1.23 29.56
N PRO A 217 13.83 -1.18 30.23
CA PRO A 217 13.20 -2.38 30.78
C PRO A 217 12.63 -3.32 29.71
N HIS A 218 12.55 -2.88 28.45
CA HIS A 218 12.04 -3.70 27.35
C HIS A 218 13.14 -4.50 26.63
N ARG A 219 14.40 -4.39 27.05
CA ARG A 219 15.55 -5.01 26.37
C ARG A 219 16.39 -5.85 27.32
N SER A 220 17.16 -6.77 26.73
CA SER A 220 18.14 -7.62 27.43
C SER A 220 19.30 -6.79 27.99
N ASP A 221 20.18 -7.43 28.77
CA ASP A 221 21.39 -6.78 29.34
C ASP A 221 22.34 -6.23 28.27
N THR A 222 22.36 -6.86 27.10
CA THR A 222 23.07 -6.39 25.90
C THR A 222 22.12 -6.41 24.72
N TYR A 223 22.11 -5.35 23.92
CA TYR A 223 21.26 -5.26 22.73
C TYR A 223 21.84 -4.33 21.66
N ALA A 224 21.49 -4.60 20.39
CA ALA A 224 21.79 -3.72 19.27
C ALA A 224 20.73 -2.62 19.13
N VAL A 225 21.18 -1.43 18.72
CA VAL A 225 20.34 -0.31 18.29
C VAL A 225 20.62 -0.07 16.82
N GLU A 226 19.59 -0.19 16.00
CA GLU A 226 19.60 0.16 14.58
C GLU A 226 18.53 1.24 14.36
N PHE A 227 18.90 2.50 14.50
CA PHE A 227 17.99 3.62 14.35
C PHE A 227 18.08 4.18 12.93
N VAL A 228 16.92 4.47 12.33
CA VAL A 228 16.85 5.08 11.00
C VAL A 228 15.99 6.34 11.10
N ALA A 229 16.42 7.41 10.46
CA ALA A 229 15.61 8.60 10.25
C ALA A 229 15.66 9.00 8.78
N VAL A 230 14.57 9.58 8.28
CA VAL A 230 14.46 9.97 6.88
C VAL A 230 14.06 11.43 6.82
N SER A 231 14.78 12.21 6.02
CA SER A 231 14.38 13.55 5.65
C SER A 231 14.04 13.60 4.17
N THR A 232 12.90 14.20 3.89
CA THR A 232 12.48 14.52 2.52
C THR A 232 12.67 16.01 2.20
N ALA A 233 13.27 16.82 3.08
CA ALA A 233 13.36 18.27 2.89
C ALA A 233 14.03 18.69 1.56
N ARG A 234 14.94 17.84 1.04
CA ARG A 234 15.67 18.03 -0.23
C ARG A 234 15.21 17.10 -1.35
N TRP A 235 13.97 16.59 -1.29
CA TRP A 235 13.43 15.64 -2.27
C TRP A 235 13.52 16.12 -3.73
N ASP A 236 13.45 17.43 -3.93
CA ASP A 236 13.48 18.13 -5.21
C ASP A 236 14.90 18.38 -5.73
N ASP A 237 15.93 18.19 -4.91
CA ASP A 237 17.32 18.24 -5.34
C ASP A 237 17.72 16.91 -6.00
N PRO A 238 18.03 16.86 -7.31
CA PRO A 238 18.43 15.62 -7.98
C PRO A 238 19.78 15.06 -7.52
N ALA A 239 20.62 15.84 -6.85
CA ALA A 239 21.89 15.38 -6.29
C ALA A 239 21.74 14.79 -4.88
N VAL A 240 20.66 15.12 -4.17
CA VAL A 240 20.42 14.70 -2.78
C VAL A 240 19.19 13.80 -2.67
N GLY A 241 18.03 14.28 -3.11
CA GLY A 241 16.75 13.60 -2.98
C GLY A 241 16.36 13.37 -1.51
N ILE A 242 15.96 12.13 -1.22
CA ILE A 242 15.62 11.71 0.14
C ILE A 242 16.90 11.35 0.89
N VAL A 243 17.10 11.91 2.08
CA VAL A 243 18.23 11.54 2.93
C VAL A 243 17.79 10.50 3.93
N ARG A 244 18.42 9.32 3.87
CA ARG A 244 18.26 8.24 4.83
C ARG A 244 19.47 8.21 5.77
N MET A 245 19.22 8.49 7.04
CA MET A 245 20.21 8.42 8.10
C MET A 245 20.09 7.10 8.85
N GLU A 246 21.19 6.39 9.03
CA GLU A 246 21.29 5.14 9.78
C GLU A 246 22.28 5.33 10.93
N ILE A 247 21.86 5.05 12.16
CA ILE A 247 22.69 5.11 13.36
C ILE A 247 22.67 3.73 14.01
N ALA A 248 23.83 3.11 14.11
CA ALA A 248 24.03 1.80 14.71
C ALA A 248 24.92 1.90 15.96
N PHE A 249 24.61 1.13 17.00
CA PHE A 249 25.49 0.89 18.15
C PHE A 249 25.00 -0.29 18.99
N VAL A 250 25.85 -0.80 19.87
CA VAL A 250 25.50 -1.83 20.86
C VAL A 250 25.43 -1.18 22.24
N VAL A 251 24.40 -1.49 23.01
CA VAL A 251 24.31 -1.14 24.43
C VAL A 251 24.65 -2.34 25.27
N GLU A 252 25.56 -2.16 26.22
CA GLU A 252 25.93 -3.11 27.26
C GLU A 252 25.58 -2.56 28.65
N GLY A 253 25.56 -3.45 29.65
CA GLY A 253 25.29 -3.06 31.03
C GLY A 253 23.86 -2.60 31.29
N ASN A 254 22.88 -3.05 30.49
CA ASN A 254 21.46 -2.75 30.67
C ASN A 254 20.82 -3.56 31.82
N THR A 255 21.48 -3.54 32.96
CA THR A 255 21.01 -4.20 34.18
C THR A 255 20.06 -3.28 34.94
N ALA A 256 18.97 -3.85 35.45
CA ALA A 256 17.98 -3.09 36.20
C ALA A 256 18.62 -2.41 37.43
N PRO A 257 18.41 -1.10 37.62
CA PRO A 257 18.77 -0.40 38.85
C PRO A 257 18.09 -1.04 40.07
N ALA A 258 18.69 -0.89 41.25
CA ALA A 258 18.20 -1.52 42.48
C ALA A 258 16.78 -1.04 42.88
N GLU A 259 16.44 0.19 42.48
CA GLU A 259 15.16 0.84 42.69
C GLU A 259 14.08 0.46 41.65
N PHE A 260 14.46 -0.24 40.57
CA PHE A 260 13.50 -0.63 39.53
C PHE A 260 12.69 -1.85 39.93
N ASP A 261 11.39 -1.68 40.11
CA ASP A 261 10.46 -2.77 40.40
C ASP A 261 10.11 -3.55 39.12
N ARG A 262 10.91 -4.60 38.86
CA ARG A 262 10.69 -5.50 37.73
C ARG A 262 9.33 -6.20 37.78
N ALA A 263 8.87 -6.59 38.98
CA ALA A 263 7.61 -7.30 39.12
C ALA A 263 6.42 -6.41 38.76
N ALA A 264 6.40 -5.16 39.26
CA ALA A 264 5.37 -4.19 38.92
C ALA A 264 5.37 -3.83 37.42
N PHE A 265 6.55 -3.72 36.79
CA PHE A 265 6.66 -3.50 35.36
C PHE A 265 6.10 -4.68 34.55
N GLU A 266 6.48 -5.92 34.90
CA GLU A 266 5.97 -7.13 34.25
C GLU A 266 4.45 -7.29 34.41
N GLU A 267 3.92 -6.97 35.59
CA GLU A 267 2.47 -6.92 35.87
C GLU A 267 1.78 -5.90 34.96
N THR A 268 2.30 -4.68 34.86
CA THR A 268 1.77 -3.62 33.97
C THR A 268 1.75 -4.07 32.50
N GLN A 269 2.84 -4.70 32.03
CA GLN A 269 2.89 -5.22 30.66
C GLN A 269 1.88 -6.35 30.44
N GLN A 270 1.70 -7.25 31.41
CA GLN A 270 0.75 -8.35 31.33
C GLN A 270 -0.71 -7.87 31.35
N GLU A 271 -1.03 -6.86 32.15
CA GLU A 271 -2.35 -6.22 32.17
C GLU A 271 -2.68 -5.55 30.83
N ALA A 272 -1.73 -4.82 30.26
CA ALA A 272 -1.86 -4.22 28.94
C ALA A 272 -2.09 -5.29 27.87
N ARG A 273 -1.30 -6.38 27.87
CA ARG A 273 -1.46 -7.51 26.94
C ARG A 273 -2.85 -8.15 27.04
N THR A 274 -3.29 -8.46 28.26
CA THR A 274 -4.59 -9.06 28.52
C THR A 274 -5.73 -8.16 28.04
N THR A 275 -5.58 -6.84 28.23
CA THR A 275 -6.56 -5.85 27.74
C THR A 275 -6.60 -5.83 26.22
N ALA A 276 -5.45 -5.84 25.56
CA ALA A 276 -5.35 -5.85 24.10
C ALA A 276 -5.95 -7.13 23.49
N GLU A 277 -5.65 -8.30 24.07
CA GLU A 277 -6.21 -9.59 23.65
C GLU A 277 -7.74 -9.60 23.74
N ARG A 278 -8.31 -9.11 24.84
CA ARG A 278 -9.76 -8.99 25.01
C ARG A 278 -10.38 -8.09 23.94
N LEU A 279 -9.77 -6.94 23.63
CA LEU A 279 -10.27 -6.04 22.59
C LEU A 279 -10.26 -6.71 21.21
N LEU A 280 -9.24 -7.50 20.87
CA LEU A 280 -9.23 -8.26 19.62
C LEU A 280 -10.28 -9.38 19.58
N HIS A 281 -10.55 -10.01 20.72
CA HIS A 281 -11.63 -10.97 20.84
C HIS A 281 -12.99 -10.31 20.58
N ASP A 282 -13.25 -9.15 21.19
CA ASP A 282 -14.48 -8.37 20.97
C ASP A 282 -14.67 -7.99 19.49
N ILE A 283 -13.58 -7.60 18.81
CA ILE A 283 -13.60 -7.31 17.36
C ILE A 283 -13.93 -8.56 16.55
N SER A 284 -13.31 -9.70 16.88
CA SER A 284 -13.52 -10.97 16.18
C SER A 284 -14.96 -11.49 16.36
N ASP A 285 -15.50 -11.39 17.56
CA ASP A 285 -16.89 -11.75 17.86
C ASP A 285 -17.88 -10.86 17.12
N THR A 286 -17.63 -9.55 17.10
CA THR A 286 -18.43 -8.58 16.35
C THR A 286 -18.44 -8.91 14.85
N TRP A 287 -17.28 -9.28 14.29
CA TRP A 287 -17.17 -9.72 12.91
C TRP A 287 -17.94 -11.02 12.65
N ALA A 288 -17.82 -12.01 13.53
CA ALA A 288 -18.55 -13.28 13.40
C ALA A 288 -20.09 -13.10 13.52
N LEU A 289 -20.56 -12.12 14.29
CA LEU A 289 -21.97 -11.74 14.31
C LEU A 289 -22.42 -11.11 12.99
N TRP A 290 -21.58 -10.26 12.39
CA TRP A 290 -21.85 -9.69 11.07
C TRP A 290 -21.89 -10.75 9.96
N GLU A 291 -20.93 -11.70 9.94
CA GLU A 291 -20.91 -12.79 8.95
C GLU A 291 -22.16 -13.67 9.02
N ARG A 292 -22.72 -13.85 10.22
CA ARG A 292 -23.99 -14.55 10.45
C ARG A 292 -25.23 -13.67 10.22
N GLN A 293 -25.06 -12.47 9.67
CA GLN A 293 -26.11 -11.49 9.39
C GLN A 293 -26.89 -11.03 10.64
N ALA A 294 -26.31 -11.17 11.84
CA ALA A 294 -26.91 -10.76 13.10
C ALA A 294 -26.71 -9.26 13.41
N LEU A 295 -25.76 -8.61 12.72
CA LEU A 295 -25.49 -7.17 12.82
C LEU A 295 -25.54 -6.51 11.44
N SER A 296 -26.02 -5.27 11.39
CA SER A 296 -25.93 -4.43 10.20
C SER A 296 -24.53 -3.83 10.07
N ASN A 297 -24.10 -3.50 8.84
CA ASN A 297 -22.80 -2.89 8.58
C ASN A 297 -22.51 -1.70 9.53
N ARG A 298 -23.50 -0.80 9.72
CA ARG A 298 -23.34 0.35 10.60
C ARG A 298 -23.02 -0.06 12.04
N ARG A 299 -23.82 -0.96 12.63
CA ARG A 299 -23.62 -1.40 14.02
C ARG A 299 -22.30 -2.15 14.19
N THR A 300 -21.94 -2.99 13.22
CA THR A 300 -20.65 -3.69 13.19
C THR A 300 -19.49 -2.71 13.24
N CYS A 301 -19.55 -1.65 12.42
CA CYS A 301 -18.48 -0.68 12.36
C CYS A 301 -18.40 0.20 13.61
N ASP A 302 -19.54 0.65 14.15
CA ASP A 302 -19.58 1.41 15.40
C ASP A 302 -18.92 0.62 16.55
N GLN A 303 -19.20 -0.69 16.64
CA GLN A 303 -18.61 -1.56 17.68
C GLN A 303 -17.11 -1.82 17.47
N ILE A 304 -16.70 -2.15 16.24
CA ILE A 304 -15.29 -2.41 15.93
C ILE A 304 -14.46 -1.13 16.13
N LEU A 305 -14.93 0.03 15.64
CA LEU A 305 -14.23 1.30 15.83
C LEU A 305 -14.06 1.65 17.30
N ALA A 306 -15.10 1.47 18.12
CA ALA A 306 -15.00 1.71 19.56
C ALA A 306 -13.95 0.81 20.25
N ALA A 307 -13.79 -0.44 19.80
CA ALA A 307 -12.76 -1.34 20.31
C ALA A 307 -11.35 -0.94 19.82
N LEU A 308 -11.24 -0.56 18.54
CA LEU A 308 -9.98 -0.09 17.94
C LEU A 308 -9.50 1.22 18.57
N ASP A 309 -10.39 2.15 18.89
CA ASP A 309 -10.06 3.40 19.59
C ASP A 309 -9.47 3.11 20.98
N ARG A 310 -10.06 2.17 21.72
CA ARG A 310 -9.53 1.74 23.04
C ARG A 310 -8.17 1.06 22.90
N LEU A 311 -8.00 0.22 21.86
CA LEU A 311 -6.72 -0.41 21.58
C LEU A 311 -5.67 0.67 21.26
N ARG A 312 -5.99 1.64 20.41
CA ARG A 312 -5.09 2.76 20.13
C ARG A 312 -4.69 3.50 21.40
N SER A 313 -5.63 3.90 22.24
CA SER A 313 -5.32 4.60 23.49
C SER A 313 -4.45 3.77 24.46
N LEU A 314 -4.61 2.44 24.46
CA LEU A 314 -3.72 1.55 25.21
C LEU A 314 -2.29 1.57 24.62
N LEU A 315 -2.15 1.59 23.29
CA LEU A 315 -0.84 1.61 22.62
C LEU A 315 -0.15 2.97 22.68
N GLU A 316 -0.91 4.06 22.78
CA GLU A 316 -0.35 5.38 23.10
C GLU A 316 0.33 5.37 24.49
N GLN A 317 -0.22 4.62 25.45
CA GLN A 317 0.35 4.46 26.80
C GLN A 317 1.46 3.40 26.87
N HIS A 318 1.38 2.38 26.01
CA HIS A 318 2.33 1.26 25.97
C HIS A 318 2.86 1.04 24.55
N PRO A 319 3.60 2.00 23.97
CA PRO A 319 3.98 1.97 22.54
C PRO A 319 4.88 0.79 22.18
N ARG A 320 5.59 0.23 23.17
CA ARG A 320 6.55 -0.88 23.05
C ARG A 320 5.97 -2.25 23.33
N LEU A 321 4.69 -2.34 23.66
CA LEU A 321 4.06 -3.60 24.05
C LEU A 321 4.33 -4.67 22.98
N ASP A 322 4.94 -5.77 23.40
CA ASP A 322 5.32 -6.91 22.56
C ASP A 322 6.05 -6.50 21.26
N GLY A 323 7.01 -5.57 21.37
CA GLY A 323 7.84 -5.14 20.23
C GLY A 323 7.07 -4.39 19.15
N GLY A 324 5.90 -3.81 19.48
CA GLY A 324 5.05 -3.09 18.54
C GLY A 324 4.07 -3.98 17.78
N GLN A 325 3.98 -5.27 18.11
CA GLN A 325 3.05 -6.22 17.47
C GLN A 325 1.59 -5.73 17.49
N TRP A 326 1.19 -5.00 18.53
CA TRP A 326 -0.17 -4.51 18.65
C TRP A 326 -0.51 -3.35 17.70
N TRP A 327 0.48 -2.57 17.25
CA TRP A 327 0.28 -1.56 16.20
C TRP A 327 -0.04 -2.21 14.85
N LEU A 328 0.64 -3.32 14.56
CA LEU A 328 0.34 -4.17 13.41
C LEU A 328 -1.12 -4.66 13.46
N TRP A 329 -1.58 -5.17 14.61
CA TRP A 329 -2.97 -5.62 14.75
C TRP A 329 -3.96 -4.46 14.63
N LEU A 330 -3.67 -3.32 15.26
CA LEU A 330 -4.49 -2.12 15.14
C LEU A 330 -4.71 -1.74 13.67
N GLY A 331 -3.63 -1.63 12.88
CA GLY A 331 -3.73 -1.34 11.44
C GLY A 331 -4.42 -2.44 10.64
N GLY A 332 -4.10 -3.71 10.93
CA GLY A 332 -4.70 -4.87 10.27
C GLY A 332 -6.21 -4.98 10.47
N PHE A 333 -6.73 -4.70 11.67
CA PHE A 333 -8.17 -4.76 11.93
C PHE A 333 -8.94 -3.52 11.41
N HIS A 334 -8.28 -2.36 11.27
CA HIS A 334 -8.88 -1.22 10.54
C HIS A 334 -9.23 -1.57 9.09
N MET A 335 -8.54 -2.54 8.48
CA MET A 335 -8.87 -3.06 7.16
C MET A 335 -10.28 -3.68 7.10
N ASN A 336 -10.76 -4.30 8.19
CA ASN A 336 -12.10 -4.87 8.25
C ASN A 336 -13.17 -3.79 8.25
N VAL A 337 -12.94 -2.70 9.00
CA VAL A 337 -13.84 -1.54 8.97
C VAL A 337 -13.84 -0.90 7.58
N HIS A 338 -12.67 -0.78 6.93
CA HIS A 338 -12.57 -0.21 5.60
C HIS A 338 -13.38 -1.01 4.57
N LYS A 339 -13.46 -2.35 4.69
CA LYS A 339 -14.33 -3.18 3.85
C LYS A 339 -15.82 -2.82 3.96
N LEU A 340 -16.25 -2.20 5.07
CA LEU A 340 -17.65 -1.92 5.38
C LEU A 340 -18.03 -0.43 5.30
N LEU A 341 -17.12 0.48 5.67
CA LEU A 341 -17.38 1.94 5.76
C LEU A 341 -16.66 2.77 4.71
N GLU A 342 -15.77 2.20 3.90
CA GLU A 342 -15.10 2.90 2.79
C GLU A 342 -14.11 4.01 3.20
N ASN A 343 -13.94 4.33 4.49
CA ASN A 343 -13.28 5.57 4.94
C ASN A 343 -12.05 5.41 5.85
N THR A 344 -11.66 4.20 6.24
CA THR A 344 -10.58 3.99 7.25
C THR A 344 -9.26 3.49 6.67
N LEU A 345 -9.02 3.68 5.37
CA LEU A 345 -7.79 3.20 4.71
C LEU A 345 -6.55 3.93 5.22
N PHE A 346 -6.67 5.24 5.47
CA PHE A 346 -5.56 6.04 5.99
C PHE A 346 -5.08 5.52 7.36
N GLU A 347 -6.01 5.16 8.24
CA GLU A 347 -5.74 4.56 9.55
C GLU A 347 -5.07 3.19 9.42
N CYS A 348 -5.47 2.34 8.45
CA CYS A 348 -4.71 1.12 8.12
C CYS A 348 -3.23 1.49 7.87
N GLU A 349 -3.02 2.37 6.89
CA GLU A 349 -1.69 2.67 6.36
C GLU A 349 -0.83 3.38 7.39
N LEU A 350 -1.43 4.27 8.20
CA LEU A 350 -0.79 4.98 9.28
C LEU A 350 -0.26 4.01 10.34
N TYR A 351 -1.11 3.11 10.85
CA TYR A 351 -0.71 2.21 11.94
C TYR A 351 0.17 1.06 11.46
N LEU A 352 -0.06 0.52 10.26
CA LEU A 352 0.86 -0.46 9.67
C LEU A 352 2.20 0.16 9.30
N GLY A 353 2.20 1.38 8.76
CA GLY A 353 3.41 2.14 8.52
C GLY A 353 4.17 2.39 9.83
N HIS A 354 3.47 2.77 10.90
CA HIS A 354 4.08 2.90 12.23
C HIS A 354 4.64 1.55 12.71
N ALA A 355 3.96 0.43 12.46
CA ALA A 355 4.47 -0.90 12.79
C ALA A 355 5.78 -1.27 12.05
N LEU A 356 6.02 -0.74 10.84
CA LEU A 356 7.30 -0.93 10.13
C LEU A 356 8.49 -0.28 10.84
N THR A 357 8.25 0.68 11.73
CA THR A 357 9.31 1.39 12.43
C THR A 357 9.95 0.57 13.56
N PHE A 358 9.28 -0.49 14.02
CA PHE A 358 9.79 -1.41 15.03
C PHE A 358 10.88 -2.35 14.47
N SER A 359 11.78 -2.84 15.33
CA SER A 359 12.90 -3.70 14.93
C SER A 359 12.54 -5.18 14.79
N ASP A 360 11.34 -5.60 15.22
CA ASP A 360 10.94 -7.00 15.15
C ASP A 360 10.70 -7.43 13.67
N PRO A 361 11.47 -8.39 13.14
CA PRO A 361 11.32 -8.84 11.76
C PRO A 361 9.97 -9.48 11.44
N ASN A 362 9.31 -10.10 12.42
CA ASN A 362 7.97 -10.67 12.25
C ASN A 362 6.92 -9.58 12.16
N VAL A 363 6.98 -8.57 13.03
CA VAL A 363 6.05 -7.42 12.99
C VAL A 363 6.15 -6.73 11.63
N ARG A 364 7.38 -6.42 11.19
CA ARG A 364 7.68 -5.81 9.90
C ARG A 364 7.11 -6.62 8.73
N ARG A 365 7.39 -7.92 8.67
CA ARG A 365 6.94 -8.78 7.59
C ARG A 365 5.41 -8.92 7.55
N MET A 366 4.76 -9.02 8.71
CA MET A 366 3.30 -9.06 8.77
C MET A 366 2.68 -7.71 8.40
N ALA A 367 3.34 -6.60 8.74
CA ALA A 367 2.91 -5.26 8.33
C ALA A 367 2.96 -5.13 6.80
N GLU A 368 4.06 -5.55 6.16
CA GLU A 368 4.16 -5.60 4.69
C GLU A 368 3.05 -6.45 4.06
N GLN A 369 2.79 -7.66 4.59
CA GLN A 369 1.71 -8.51 4.09
C GLN A 369 0.34 -7.82 4.11
N ASN A 370 0.04 -7.03 5.15
CA ASN A 370 -1.19 -6.26 5.22
C ASN A 370 -1.17 -5.02 4.32
N LEU A 371 -0.01 -4.35 4.21
CA LEU A 371 0.20 -3.19 3.35
C LEU A 371 0.08 -3.52 1.86
N ALA A 372 0.36 -4.76 1.43
CA ALA A 372 0.06 -5.23 0.07
C ALA A 372 -1.43 -5.04 -0.27
N GLY A 373 -2.30 -5.41 0.68
CA GLY A 373 -3.73 -5.22 0.58
C GLY A 373 -4.14 -3.75 0.64
N CYS A 374 -3.55 -2.96 1.55
CA CYS A 374 -3.83 -1.51 1.64
C CYS A 374 -3.41 -0.79 0.33
N TYR A 375 -2.24 -1.09 -0.23
CA TYR A 375 -1.76 -0.51 -1.49
C TYR A 375 -2.65 -0.88 -2.68
N SER A 376 -3.06 -2.14 -2.80
CA SER A 376 -4.00 -2.57 -3.86
C SER A 376 -5.32 -1.80 -3.77
N LYS A 377 -5.86 -1.62 -2.56
CA LYS A 377 -7.06 -0.83 -2.33
C LYS A 377 -6.85 0.65 -2.63
N ARG A 378 -5.69 1.20 -2.28
CA ARG A 378 -5.34 2.59 -2.60
C ARG A 378 -5.37 2.84 -4.11
N ARG A 379 -4.81 1.93 -4.92
CA ARG A 379 -4.87 2.01 -6.39
C ARG A 379 -6.32 1.98 -6.90
N LEU A 380 -7.16 1.09 -6.35
CA LEU A 380 -8.58 1.03 -6.72
C LEU A 380 -9.34 2.30 -6.31
N GLU A 381 -9.03 2.88 -5.16
CA GLU A 381 -9.61 4.15 -4.73
C GLU A 381 -9.17 5.29 -5.65
N ALA A 382 -7.89 5.39 -6.00
CA ALA A 382 -7.41 6.35 -6.99
C ALA A 382 -8.08 6.17 -8.37
N ALA A 383 -8.27 4.92 -8.82
CA ALA A 383 -9.01 4.63 -10.06
C ALA A 383 -10.47 5.14 -10.00
N ARG A 384 -11.15 4.99 -8.86
CA ARG A 384 -12.51 5.53 -8.63
C ARG A 384 -12.54 7.05 -8.74
N PHE A 385 -11.59 7.74 -8.11
CA PHE A 385 -11.56 9.20 -8.12
C PHE A 385 -11.20 9.75 -9.50
N LEU A 386 -10.26 9.14 -10.20
CA LEU A 386 -9.99 9.47 -11.61
C LEU A 386 -11.21 9.21 -12.50
N TRP A 387 -11.96 8.14 -12.25
CA TRP A 387 -13.20 7.89 -12.97
C TRP A 387 -14.24 9.00 -12.71
N ILE A 388 -14.39 9.45 -11.47
CA ILE A 388 -15.23 10.61 -11.12
C ILE A 388 -14.77 11.89 -11.83
N ASP A 389 -13.47 12.16 -11.84
CA ASP A 389 -12.88 13.33 -12.51
C ASP A 389 -13.11 13.27 -14.03
N GLY A 390 -12.94 12.11 -14.65
CA GLY A 390 -13.22 11.90 -16.08
C GLY A 390 -14.69 12.12 -16.42
N MET A 391 -15.62 11.72 -15.54
CA MET A 391 -17.05 12.00 -15.71
C MET A 391 -17.35 13.50 -15.65
N GLN A 392 -16.72 14.22 -14.73
CA GLN A 392 -16.87 15.67 -14.63
C GLN A 392 -16.32 16.36 -15.89
N GLN A 393 -15.14 15.94 -16.36
CA GLN A 393 -14.55 16.43 -17.61
C GLN A 393 -15.47 16.18 -18.82
N MET A 394 -16.14 15.03 -18.91
CA MET A 394 -17.14 14.78 -19.96
C MET A 394 -18.35 15.73 -19.86
N ILE A 395 -18.84 16.04 -18.64
CA ILE A 395 -19.91 17.01 -18.44
C ILE A 395 -19.48 18.40 -18.91
N ASP A 396 -18.23 18.77 -18.66
CA ASP A 396 -17.64 20.06 -19.04
C ASP A 396 -17.24 20.12 -20.54
N GLY A 397 -17.43 19.02 -21.28
CA GLY A 397 -17.14 18.92 -22.71
C GLY A 397 -15.65 18.66 -23.04
N GLU A 398 -14.84 18.33 -22.04
CA GLU A 398 -13.40 18.07 -22.15
C GLU A 398 -13.10 16.61 -22.54
N TRP A 399 -13.60 16.16 -23.69
CA TRP A 399 -13.59 14.75 -24.08
C TRP A 399 -12.19 14.10 -24.20
N VAL A 400 -11.19 14.85 -24.68
CA VAL A 400 -9.81 14.32 -24.79
C VAL A 400 -9.20 14.12 -23.40
N THR A 401 -9.30 15.14 -22.55
CA THR A 401 -8.84 15.08 -21.16
C THR A 401 -9.54 13.94 -20.41
N ALA A 402 -10.85 13.77 -20.61
CA ALA A 402 -11.62 12.68 -20.02
C ALA A 402 -11.10 11.31 -20.46
N ALA A 403 -10.83 11.12 -21.76
CA ALA A 403 -10.29 9.87 -22.28
C ALA A 403 -8.92 9.53 -21.65
N ASP A 404 -8.02 10.51 -21.54
CA ASP A 404 -6.71 10.31 -20.91
C ASP A 404 -6.84 10.03 -19.40
N THR A 405 -7.77 10.70 -18.71
CA THR A 405 -8.07 10.47 -17.30
C THR A 405 -8.62 9.06 -17.06
N PHE A 406 -9.55 8.58 -17.89
CA PHE A 406 -10.06 7.21 -17.79
C PHE A 406 -9.00 6.16 -18.12
N HIS A 407 -8.13 6.44 -19.09
CA HIS A 407 -7.00 5.57 -19.41
C HIS A 407 -6.09 5.37 -18.19
N ARG A 408 -5.73 6.47 -17.52
CA ARG A 408 -4.98 6.43 -16.25
C ARG A 408 -5.73 5.69 -15.16
N ALA A 409 -7.05 5.85 -15.05
CA ALA A 409 -7.86 5.11 -14.10
C ALA A 409 -7.82 3.60 -14.36
N ALA A 410 -7.85 3.19 -15.63
CA ALA A 410 -7.78 1.79 -16.03
C ALA A 410 -6.43 1.15 -15.69
N ASP A 411 -5.32 1.88 -15.83
CA ASP A 411 -3.97 1.40 -15.47
C ASP A 411 -3.82 1.13 -13.96
N LEU A 412 -4.63 1.78 -13.13
CA LEU A 412 -4.67 1.57 -11.68
C LEU A 412 -5.63 0.45 -11.27
N GLN A 413 -6.52 0.03 -12.16
CA GLN A 413 -7.49 -1.02 -11.91
C GLN A 413 -6.81 -2.39 -11.95
N ASP A 414 -6.30 -2.83 -10.80
CA ASP A 414 -5.81 -4.20 -10.62
C ASP A 414 -6.47 -4.82 -9.38
N GLY A 415 -7.13 -5.97 -9.57
CA GLY A 415 -7.85 -6.70 -8.53
C GLY A 415 -9.37 -6.52 -8.51
N TRP A 416 -10.00 -7.09 -7.48
CA TRP A 416 -11.45 -7.04 -7.23
C TRP A 416 -11.74 -6.06 -6.08
N GLY A 417 -12.56 -5.04 -6.30
CA GLY A 417 -12.95 -4.16 -5.19
C GLY A 417 -13.96 -3.07 -5.51
N TRP A 418 -15.01 -3.03 -4.69
CA TRP A 418 -16.02 -1.99 -4.36
C TRP A 418 -16.39 -0.80 -5.29
N ALA A 419 -15.52 -0.23 -6.13
CA ALA A 419 -15.80 1.08 -6.71
C ALA A 419 -15.99 1.13 -8.25
N VAL A 420 -15.26 0.32 -9.01
CA VAL A 420 -15.32 0.34 -10.48
C VAL A 420 -14.92 -1.04 -10.98
N ASN A 421 -15.90 -1.93 -11.16
CA ASN A 421 -15.63 -3.36 -11.38
C ASN A 421 -16.27 -3.94 -12.63
N TYR A 422 -17.21 -3.24 -13.22
CA TYR A 422 -18.05 -3.81 -14.27
C TYR A 422 -17.64 -3.32 -15.67
N GLY A 423 -16.44 -2.73 -15.77
CA GLY A 423 -15.93 -2.11 -16.98
C GLY A 423 -16.30 -0.63 -17.11
N ASP A 424 -16.85 0.00 -16.07
CA ASP A 424 -17.37 1.37 -16.12
C ASP A 424 -16.32 2.41 -16.52
N ILE A 425 -15.05 2.19 -16.16
CA ILE A 425 -13.91 3.02 -16.60
C ILE A 425 -13.75 2.94 -18.11
N TRP A 426 -13.70 1.73 -18.68
CA TRP A 426 -13.57 1.54 -20.12
C TRP A 426 -14.80 2.03 -20.88
N MET A 427 -15.99 1.97 -20.28
CA MET A 427 -17.17 2.57 -20.90
C MET A 427 -17.09 4.09 -20.94
N GLY A 428 -16.59 4.72 -19.87
CA GLY A 428 -16.32 6.16 -19.84
C GLY A 428 -15.29 6.56 -20.89
N GLU A 429 -14.18 5.83 -20.96
CA GLU A 429 -13.14 6.06 -21.98
C GLU A 429 -13.69 5.86 -23.40
N ALA A 430 -14.45 4.79 -23.64
CA ALA A 430 -15.05 4.50 -24.93
C ALA A 430 -16.00 5.62 -25.38
N ALA A 431 -16.83 6.15 -24.46
CA ALA A 431 -17.73 7.26 -24.73
C ALA A 431 -16.96 8.52 -25.11
N ALA A 432 -15.95 8.89 -24.31
CA ALA A 432 -15.13 10.07 -24.54
C ALA A 432 -14.39 10.01 -25.89
N ARG A 433 -13.77 8.87 -26.20
CA ARG A 433 -13.10 8.65 -27.49
C ARG A 433 -14.06 8.67 -28.67
N LEU A 434 -15.27 8.11 -28.52
CA LEU A 434 -16.30 8.13 -29.56
C LEU A 434 -16.76 9.55 -29.87
N VAL A 435 -17.07 10.35 -28.85
CA VAL A 435 -17.48 11.75 -29.03
C VAL A 435 -16.38 12.56 -29.71
N HIS A 436 -15.12 12.41 -29.28
CA HIS A 436 -14.01 13.13 -29.88
C HIS A 436 -13.77 12.71 -31.34
N GLY A 437 -13.71 11.40 -31.62
CA GLY A 437 -13.55 10.88 -32.98
C GLY A 437 -14.68 11.33 -33.92
N ALA A 438 -15.92 11.33 -33.45
CA ALA A 438 -17.05 11.84 -34.23
C ALA A 438 -17.01 13.36 -34.43
N THR A 439 -16.50 14.12 -33.46
CA THR A 439 -16.28 15.57 -33.61
C THR A 439 -15.27 15.86 -34.72
N LEU A 440 -14.17 15.09 -34.80
CA LEU A 440 -13.21 15.19 -35.91
C LEU A 440 -13.85 14.81 -37.25
N ALA A 441 -14.66 13.74 -37.28
CA ALA A 441 -15.39 13.33 -38.47
C ALA A 441 -16.38 14.40 -38.96
N VAL A 442 -17.10 15.10 -38.07
CA VAL A 442 -17.99 16.22 -38.43
C VAL A 442 -17.19 17.36 -39.06
N ARG A 443 -16.04 17.73 -38.45
CA ARG A 443 -15.19 18.85 -38.94
C ARG A 443 -14.59 18.60 -40.32
N SER A 444 -14.34 17.34 -40.66
CA SER A 444 -13.72 16.92 -41.92
C SER A 444 -14.71 16.45 -42.99
N GLY A 445 -16.03 16.46 -42.71
CA GLY A 445 -17.04 15.95 -43.65
C GLY A 445 -17.03 14.44 -43.83
N GLY A 446 -16.61 13.68 -42.81
CA GLY A 446 -16.74 12.22 -42.74
C GLY A 446 -15.58 11.40 -43.31
N GLN A 447 -14.47 12.02 -43.74
CA GLN A 447 -13.32 11.33 -44.34
C GLN A 447 -12.01 11.44 -43.54
N ASP A 448 -12.08 11.79 -42.24
CA ASP A 448 -10.87 12.00 -41.46
C ASP A 448 -10.09 10.70 -41.17
N ALA A 449 -8.83 10.66 -41.61
CA ALA A 449 -7.89 9.65 -41.16
C ALA A 449 -7.57 9.82 -39.65
N GLU A 450 -7.71 11.03 -39.10
CA GLU A 450 -7.45 11.31 -37.68
C GLU A 450 -8.57 10.83 -36.75
N ALA A 451 -9.81 10.70 -37.25
CA ALA A 451 -10.93 10.18 -36.45
C ALA A 451 -10.84 8.66 -36.23
N LEU A 452 -10.31 7.92 -37.21
CA LEU A 452 -10.32 6.46 -37.23
C LEU A 452 -9.63 5.81 -36.01
N PRO A 453 -8.44 6.26 -35.55
CA PRO A 453 -7.81 5.73 -34.35
C PRO A 453 -8.67 5.86 -33.09
N TRP A 454 -9.37 6.98 -32.91
CA TRP A 454 -10.25 7.23 -31.76
C TRP A 454 -11.45 6.28 -31.76
N ILE A 455 -12.10 6.13 -32.91
CA ILE A 455 -13.24 5.22 -33.07
C ILE A 455 -12.80 3.77 -32.86
N SER A 456 -11.66 3.36 -33.43
CA SER A 456 -11.12 2.01 -33.24
C SER A 456 -10.80 1.71 -31.78
N ALA A 457 -10.18 2.66 -31.06
CA ALA A 457 -9.90 2.50 -29.64
C ALA A 457 -11.20 2.40 -28.81
N SER A 458 -12.22 3.21 -29.12
CA SER A 458 -13.54 3.14 -28.47
C SER A 458 -14.17 1.74 -28.59
N VAL A 459 -14.09 1.13 -29.78
CA VAL A 459 -14.61 -0.23 -30.03
C VAL A 459 -13.91 -1.27 -29.17
N GLN A 460 -12.57 -1.25 -29.13
CA GLN A 460 -11.77 -2.19 -28.33
C GLN A 460 -12.06 -2.05 -26.83
N LEU A 461 -12.23 -0.82 -26.34
CA LEU A 461 -12.58 -0.56 -24.95
C LEU A 461 -13.99 -1.07 -24.62
N LEU A 462 -14.95 -0.88 -25.53
CA LEU A 462 -16.30 -1.40 -25.34
C LEU A 462 -16.31 -2.93 -25.30
N GLU A 463 -15.54 -3.61 -26.15
CA GLU A 463 -15.41 -5.07 -26.11
C GLU A 463 -14.90 -5.57 -24.75
N LYS A 464 -13.87 -4.91 -24.19
CA LYS A 464 -13.38 -5.19 -22.83
C LYS A 464 -14.46 -4.97 -21.78
N ALA A 465 -15.22 -3.88 -21.87
CA ALA A 465 -16.31 -3.57 -20.95
C ALA A 465 -17.46 -4.59 -21.02
N VAL A 466 -17.83 -5.03 -22.23
CA VAL A 466 -18.83 -6.07 -22.45
C VAL A 466 -18.40 -7.38 -21.80
N GLN A 467 -17.16 -7.80 -22.05
CA GLN A 467 -16.62 -9.03 -21.47
C GLN A 467 -16.67 -8.96 -19.94
N ARG A 468 -16.15 -7.88 -19.34
CA ARG A 468 -16.07 -7.72 -17.89
C ARG A 468 -17.43 -7.62 -17.21
N SER A 469 -18.35 -6.84 -17.77
CA SER A 469 -19.71 -6.72 -17.23
C SER A 469 -20.48 -8.05 -17.29
N SER A 470 -20.23 -8.86 -18.33
CA SER A 470 -20.84 -10.19 -18.49
C SER A 470 -20.26 -11.20 -17.49
N GLU A 471 -18.94 -11.25 -17.34
CA GLU A 471 -18.24 -12.12 -16.37
C GLU A 471 -18.65 -11.84 -14.93
N ALA A 472 -18.99 -10.59 -14.60
CA ALA A 472 -19.42 -10.22 -13.26
C ALA A 472 -20.78 -10.82 -12.85
N GLY A 473 -21.67 -11.10 -13.80
CA GLY A 473 -22.99 -11.70 -13.52
C GLY A 473 -23.94 -10.85 -12.66
N VAL A 474 -23.65 -9.55 -12.49
CA VAL A 474 -24.42 -8.64 -11.61
C VAL A 474 -25.64 -8.04 -12.32
N PHE A 475 -25.57 -7.90 -13.63
CA PHE A 475 -26.65 -7.32 -14.43
C PHE A 475 -27.60 -8.43 -14.89
N GLY A 476 -28.89 -8.13 -14.93
CA GLY A 476 -29.91 -9.05 -15.42
C GLY A 476 -29.76 -9.36 -16.92
N PRO A 477 -30.73 -10.07 -17.54
CA PRO A 477 -30.68 -10.47 -18.95
C PRO A 477 -30.47 -9.31 -19.95
N GLY A 478 -30.80 -8.08 -19.55
CA GLY A 478 -30.57 -6.87 -20.34
C GLY A 478 -29.13 -6.35 -20.35
N GLY A 479 -28.23 -6.94 -19.56
CA GLY A 479 -26.83 -6.51 -19.44
C GLY A 479 -26.66 -5.15 -18.77
N HIS A 480 -25.44 -4.61 -18.82
CA HIS A 480 -25.15 -3.28 -18.30
C HIS A 480 -25.84 -2.22 -19.20
N PRO A 481 -26.69 -1.33 -18.65
CA PRO A 481 -27.53 -0.44 -19.46
C PRO A 481 -26.71 0.48 -20.38
N TRP A 482 -25.57 0.98 -19.89
CA TRP A 482 -24.69 1.84 -20.68
C TRP A 482 -23.92 1.10 -21.78
N VAL A 483 -23.66 -0.20 -21.62
CA VAL A 483 -23.03 -1.01 -22.69
C VAL A 483 -23.96 -1.11 -23.90
N ALA A 484 -25.26 -1.31 -23.65
CA ALA A 484 -26.26 -1.38 -24.71
C ALA A 484 -26.39 -0.03 -25.46
N GLU A 485 -26.37 1.08 -24.73
CA GLU A 485 -26.38 2.43 -25.31
C GLU A 485 -25.13 2.68 -26.18
N LEU A 486 -23.93 2.44 -25.66
CA LEU A 486 -22.68 2.61 -26.42
C LEU A 486 -22.63 1.72 -27.67
N THR A 487 -23.08 0.47 -27.55
CA THR A 487 -23.16 -0.45 -28.68
C THR A 487 -24.09 0.08 -29.77
N THR A 488 -25.25 0.61 -29.38
CA THR A 488 -26.23 1.19 -30.31
C THR A 488 -25.69 2.46 -30.95
N ALA A 489 -25.06 3.34 -30.17
CA ALA A 489 -24.45 4.56 -30.66
C ALA A 489 -23.33 4.28 -31.68
N LEU A 490 -22.44 3.32 -31.42
CA LEU A 490 -21.39 2.93 -32.36
C LEU A 490 -21.93 2.34 -33.67
N ARG A 491 -23.00 1.54 -33.61
CA ARG A 491 -23.67 1.04 -34.82
C ARG A 491 -24.27 2.19 -35.63
N ALA A 492 -25.03 3.07 -34.98
CA ALA A 492 -25.63 4.23 -35.62
C ALA A 492 -24.58 5.14 -36.26
N TYR A 493 -23.45 5.40 -35.57
CA TYR A 493 -22.32 6.13 -36.12
C TYR A 493 -21.78 5.48 -37.41
N ARG A 494 -21.51 4.17 -37.38
CA ARG A 494 -21.00 3.42 -38.54
C ARG A 494 -21.98 3.46 -39.71
N ASP A 495 -23.27 3.32 -39.45
CA ASP A 495 -24.31 3.36 -40.47
C ASP A 495 -24.35 4.75 -41.13
N LEU A 496 -24.33 5.83 -40.35
CA LEU A 496 -24.31 7.21 -40.86
C LEU A 496 -23.04 7.49 -41.68
N VAL A 497 -21.86 7.08 -41.20
CA VAL A 497 -20.60 7.23 -41.95
C VAL A 497 -20.67 6.45 -43.27
N SER A 498 -21.19 5.21 -43.25
CA SER A 498 -21.31 4.40 -44.47
C SER A 498 -22.23 5.02 -45.53
N GLN A 499 -23.22 5.80 -45.08
CA GLN A 499 -24.18 6.51 -45.93
C GLN A 499 -23.71 7.92 -46.30
N SER A 500 -22.53 8.35 -45.83
CA SER A 500 -22.06 9.75 -45.95
C SER A 500 -23.08 10.77 -45.44
N ALA A 501 -23.82 10.39 -44.39
CA ALA A 501 -24.83 11.23 -43.76
C ALA A 501 -24.18 12.24 -42.79
N ASP A 502 -24.88 13.35 -42.53
CA ASP A 502 -24.47 14.33 -41.52
C ASP A 502 -24.52 13.70 -40.11
N LEU A 503 -23.43 13.88 -39.36
CA LEU A 503 -23.26 13.34 -38.01
C LEU A 503 -23.65 14.34 -36.91
N THR A 504 -23.97 15.60 -37.26
CA THR A 504 -24.16 16.70 -36.30
C THR A 504 -25.27 16.39 -35.27
N ASP A 505 -26.47 16.04 -35.74
CA ASP A 505 -27.61 15.74 -34.87
C ASP A 505 -27.35 14.49 -34.01
N TRP A 506 -26.70 13.48 -34.59
CA TRP A 506 -26.32 12.25 -33.87
C TRP A 506 -25.32 12.56 -32.74
N LEU A 507 -24.32 13.40 -33.03
CA LEU A 507 -23.26 13.76 -32.10
C LEU A 507 -23.85 14.54 -30.93
N GLU A 508 -24.67 15.55 -31.19
CA GLU A 508 -25.34 16.34 -30.15
C GLU A 508 -26.22 15.45 -29.26
N ALA A 509 -27.05 14.59 -29.87
CA ALA A 509 -27.92 13.69 -29.12
C ALA A 509 -27.12 12.70 -28.27
N PHE A 510 -26.01 12.16 -28.79
CA PHE A 510 -25.16 11.23 -28.05
C PHE A 510 -24.39 11.90 -26.90
N GLN A 511 -23.91 13.14 -27.11
CA GLN A 511 -23.31 13.94 -26.06
C GLN A 511 -24.29 14.20 -24.91
N GLN A 512 -25.53 14.59 -25.21
CA GLN A 512 -26.57 14.82 -24.19
C GLN A 512 -26.88 13.56 -23.38
N ARG A 513 -26.99 12.39 -24.03
CA ARG A 513 -27.20 11.11 -23.32
C ARG A 513 -25.99 10.70 -22.47
N THR A 514 -24.78 11.00 -22.95
CA THR A 514 -23.54 10.76 -22.19
C THR A 514 -23.47 11.63 -20.95
N VAL A 515 -23.78 12.93 -21.06
CA VAL A 515 -23.85 13.86 -19.93
C VAL A 515 -24.90 13.41 -18.92
N TYR A 516 -26.07 12.94 -19.38
CA TYR A 516 -27.10 12.38 -18.50
C TYR A 516 -26.59 11.15 -17.72
N TRP A 517 -25.91 10.22 -18.39
CA TRP A 517 -25.28 9.08 -17.73
C TRP A 517 -24.22 9.50 -16.70
N CYS A 518 -23.36 10.46 -17.04
CA CYS A 518 -22.37 11.01 -16.10
C CYS A 518 -23.06 11.57 -14.83
N ALA A 519 -24.16 12.30 -14.98
CA ALA A 519 -24.92 12.83 -13.85
C ALA A 519 -25.54 11.73 -12.98
N GLN A 520 -26.01 10.63 -13.57
CA GLN A 520 -26.49 9.45 -12.81
C GLN A 520 -25.37 8.79 -12.01
N VAL A 521 -24.18 8.66 -12.60
CA VAL A 521 -22.98 8.13 -11.94
C VAL A 521 -22.58 9.03 -10.77
N LEU A 522 -22.37 10.32 -11.02
CA LEU A 522 -21.90 11.27 -10.03
C LEU A 522 -22.90 11.52 -8.90
N SER A 523 -24.20 11.34 -9.15
CA SER A 523 -25.21 11.40 -8.08
C SER A 523 -25.17 10.19 -7.14
N GLY A 524 -24.51 9.10 -7.52
CA GLY A 524 -24.51 7.83 -6.79
C GLY A 524 -25.87 7.14 -6.84
N THR A 525 -26.61 7.35 -7.93
CA THR A 525 -27.91 6.69 -8.14
C THR A 525 -27.68 5.21 -8.47
N THR A 526 -28.42 4.30 -7.82
CA THR A 526 -28.37 2.86 -8.11
C THR A 526 -28.45 2.61 -9.62
N PRO A 527 -27.59 1.77 -10.21
CA PRO A 527 -26.66 0.82 -9.58
C PRO A 527 -25.25 1.35 -9.28
N PHE A 528 -25.00 2.65 -9.46
CA PHE A 528 -23.66 3.23 -9.31
C PHE A 528 -23.24 3.38 -7.84
N PRO A 529 -21.93 3.39 -7.54
CA PRO A 529 -21.42 3.55 -6.18
C PRO A 529 -21.91 4.86 -5.54
N PRO A 530 -22.11 4.89 -4.20
CA PRO A 530 -22.48 6.13 -3.51
C PRO A 530 -21.41 7.21 -3.68
N LYS A 531 -21.77 8.47 -3.42
CA LYS A 531 -20.80 9.57 -3.38
C LYS A 531 -19.70 9.27 -2.34
N PRO A 532 -18.42 9.53 -2.65
CA PRO A 532 -17.35 9.47 -1.65
C PRO A 532 -17.70 10.33 -0.45
N ARG A 533 -17.41 9.83 0.76
CA ARG A 533 -17.65 10.56 2.00
C ARG A 533 -16.35 11.19 2.49
N PRO A 534 -16.40 12.37 3.12
CA PRO A 534 -15.23 12.89 3.81
C PRO A 534 -14.81 11.95 4.94
N ARG A 535 -13.53 11.98 5.31
CA ARG A 535 -13.04 11.31 6.50
C ARG A 535 -13.70 11.90 7.75
N LEU A 536 -13.87 11.06 8.77
CA LEU A 536 -14.40 11.49 10.06
C LEU A 536 -13.35 12.24 10.88
N GLU A 537 -12.12 11.75 10.90
CA GLU A 537 -10.99 12.37 11.61
C GLU A 537 -9.97 12.99 10.62
N SER A 538 -9.27 14.02 11.08
CA SER A 538 -8.19 14.67 10.33
C SER A 538 -6.94 13.77 10.30
N ALA A 539 -6.24 13.74 9.15
CA ALA A 539 -4.95 13.06 9.07
C ALA A 539 -3.93 13.65 10.04
N ALA A 540 -3.89 14.98 10.14
CA ALA A 540 -2.94 15.68 11.00
C ALA A 540 -3.16 15.31 12.47
N ASP A 541 -4.40 15.23 12.91
CA ASP A 541 -4.74 14.84 14.29
C ASP A 541 -4.34 13.40 14.58
N LEU A 542 -4.58 12.49 13.63
CA LEU A 542 -4.18 11.08 13.77
C LEU A 542 -2.66 10.91 13.81
N ILE A 543 -1.93 11.65 12.98
CA ILE A 543 -0.46 11.66 12.98
C ILE A 543 0.08 12.22 14.29
N ALA A 544 -0.48 13.34 14.77
CA ALA A 544 -0.04 14.01 16.00
C ALA A 544 -0.27 13.16 17.26
N ARG A 545 -1.20 12.19 17.20
CA ARG A 545 -1.46 11.23 18.28
C ARG A 545 -0.49 10.03 18.28
N LEU A 546 0.23 9.79 17.19
CA LEU A 546 1.24 8.74 17.22
C LEU A 546 2.29 9.08 18.29
N PRO A 547 2.74 8.09 19.07
CA PRO A 547 3.78 8.31 20.07
C PRO A 547 5.02 8.96 19.43
N GLY A 548 5.45 10.09 19.99
CA GLY A 548 6.68 10.76 19.60
C GLY A 548 7.94 10.01 20.05
N HIS A 549 9.11 10.61 19.82
CA HIS A 549 10.39 10.03 20.24
C HIS A 549 10.55 10.12 21.74
N ASN A 550 10.42 8.99 22.44
CA ASN A 550 10.70 8.88 23.88
C ASN A 550 9.99 9.97 24.72
N PRO A 551 8.77 9.72 25.26
CA PRO A 551 8.12 10.66 26.16
C PRO A 551 8.99 11.04 27.38
#